data_AF-A0A087T383-F1
#
_entry.id   AF-A0A087T383-F1
#
_cell.length_a   1.000
_cell.length_b   1.000
_cell.length_c   1.000
_cell.angle_alpha   90.00
_cell.angle_beta   90.00
_cell.angle_gamma   90.00
#
_symmetry.space_group_name_H-M   'P 1'
#
loop_
_entity.id
_entity.type
_entity.pdbx_description
1 polymer ?
#
loop_
_entity_poly.entity_id
_entity_poly.type
_entity_poly.pdbx_seq_one_letter_code
_entity_poly.pdbx_strand_id
1 'polypeptide(L)'
;MDFDILDSLDDLGYAGPLKSDSAVKDAIKAGPKSKEFTELIEWFSEELQSACGLDSYVNAITDPEDASSFLMEVSSLLKELHCPYKSLVSGPISQRLLDVPSRNVLLDFLCTELQAARLLQCKTKKKRTLEIEMDDSTTATSLVNVMEVLGIPKEFAEDPDSVLPEIEKKVNEKVSARPELISEPAFKASLTEKQWAELENLFGEFEADYTVRRELLITRLDVTIQSFQWGEGS
;
A
#
# COMPACT_ATOMS: atom_id res chain seq x y z
N MET A 1 -15.55 16.06 2.19
CA MET A 1 -14.73 15.19 3.07
C MET A 1 -13.35 15.79 2.95
N ASP A 2 -12.88 16.49 3.98
CA ASP A 2 -11.53 17.07 3.95
C ASP A 2 -10.56 15.89 3.93
N PHE A 3 -9.83 15.72 2.83
CA PHE A 3 -8.85 14.65 2.69
C PHE A 3 -7.68 14.97 3.62
N ASP A 4 -7.46 14.15 4.65
CA ASP A 4 -6.34 14.34 5.56
C ASP A 4 -5.06 13.82 4.90
N ILE A 5 -4.29 14.77 4.37
CA ILE A 5 -3.03 14.49 3.70
C ILE A 5 -2.04 13.88 4.70
N LEU A 6 -2.07 14.27 5.98
CA LEU A 6 -1.12 13.77 6.98
C LEU A 6 -1.35 12.28 7.26
N ASP A 7 -2.60 11.89 7.52
CA ASP A 7 -2.97 10.48 7.71
C ASP A 7 -2.57 9.63 6.49
N SER A 8 -2.80 10.17 5.28
CA SER A 8 -2.43 9.48 4.03
C SER A 8 -0.92 9.31 3.88
N LEU A 9 -0.12 10.30 4.31
CA LEU A 9 1.34 10.21 4.29
C LEU A 9 1.86 9.19 5.32
N ASP A 10 1.25 9.13 6.49
CA ASP A 10 1.56 8.14 7.53
C ASP A 10 1.24 6.72 7.04
N ASP A 11 0.07 6.51 6.43
CA ASP A 11 -0.34 5.24 5.82
C ASP A 11 0.58 4.80 4.67
N LEU A 12 1.11 5.78 3.92
CA LEU A 12 2.06 5.54 2.84
C LEU A 12 3.51 5.37 3.34
N GLY A 13 3.78 5.52 4.64
CA GLY A 13 5.10 5.32 5.23
C GLY A 13 6.10 6.44 4.90
N TYR A 14 5.62 7.68 4.71
CA TYR A 14 6.48 8.81 4.44
C TYR A 14 7.42 9.09 5.64
N ALA A 15 8.73 9.04 5.39
CA ALA A 15 9.75 9.21 6.45
C ALA A 15 10.34 10.63 6.53
N GLY A 16 9.87 11.56 5.70
CA GLY A 16 10.45 12.90 5.56
C GLY A 16 10.07 13.90 6.67
N PRO A 17 10.42 15.19 6.51
CA PRO A 17 10.30 16.21 7.55
C PRO A 17 8.85 16.66 7.87
N LEU A 18 7.89 16.39 6.98
CA LEU A 18 6.49 16.83 7.10
C LEU A 18 5.65 15.88 7.98
N LYS A 19 5.91 15.87 9.30
CA LYS A 19 5.25 14.97 10.28
C LYS A 19 4.15 15.62 11.12
N SER A 20 3.80 16.88 10.85
CA SER A 20 2.75 17.58 11.57
C SER A 20 1.82 18.32 10.61
N ASP A 21 0.55 18.43 11.00
CA ASP A 21 -0.49 19.10 10.22
C ASP A 21 -0.11 20.57 9.89
N SER A 22 0.55 21.26 10.82
CA SER A 22 1.08 22.61 10.58
C SER A 22 2.17 22.62 9.51
N ALA A 23 3.12 21.68 9.56
CA ALA A 23 4.22 21.60 8.61
C ALA A 23 3.72 21.29 7.20
N VAL A 24 2.79 20.34 7.07
CA VAL A 24 2.15 19.98 5.79
C VAL A 24 1.40 21.20 5.23
N LYS A 25 0.59 21.88 6.04
CA LYS A 25 -0.15 23.08 5.61
C LYS A 25 0.76 24.22 5.18
N ASP A 26 1.89 24.40 5.86
CA ASP A 26 2.84 25.46 5.53
C ASP A 26 3.62 25.15 4.25
N ALA A 27 4.02 23.89 4.04
CA ALA A 27 4.59 23.43 2.77
C ALA A 27 3.63 23.63 1.60
N ILE A 28 2.34 23.27 1.78
CA ILE A 28 1.30 23.49 0.75
C ILE A 28 1.11 24.97 0.44
N LYS A 29 1.12 25.85 1.46
CA LYS A 29 1.03 27.31 1.25
C LYS A 29 2.24 27.87 0.52
N ALA A 30 3.42 27.33 0.77
CA ALA A 30 4.66 27.76 0.13
C ALA A 30 4.76 27.26 -1.33
N GLY A 31 4.28 26.04 -1.61
CA GLY A 31 4.11 25.51 -2.96
C GLY A 31 5.42 25.29 -3.72
N PRO A 32 5.43 25.43 -5.06
CA PRO A 32 6.54 24.98 -5.92
C PRO A 32 7.86 25.77 -5.77
N LYS A 33 7.90 26.78 -4.89
CA LYS A 33 9.13 27.53 -4.54
C LYS A 33 9.71 27.14 -3.18
N SER A 34 9.07 26.22 -2.46
CA SER A 34 9.57 25.68 -1.19
C SER A 34 10.20 24.32 -1.42
N LYS A 35 11.37 24.13 -0.80
CA LYS A 35 12.12 22.88 -0.87
C LYS A 35 11.32 21.73 -0.27
N GLU A 36 10.67 21.97 0.86
CA GLU A 36 9.86 20.98 1.58
C GLU A 36 8.70 20.45 0.74
N PHE A 37 8.02 21.34 0.00
CA PHE A 37 6.94 20.93 -0.90
C PHE A 37 7.50 20.13 -2.09
N THR A 38 8.61 20.56 -2.69
CA THR A 38 9.16 19.86 -3.85
C THR A 38 9.81 18.51 -3.49
N GLU A 39 10.43 18.39 -2.32
CA GLU A 39 10.97 17.12 -1.78
C GLU A 39 9.85 16.11 -1.52
N LEU A 40 8.67 16.58 -1.08
CA LEU A 40 7.50 15.70 -0.94
C LEU A 40 7.06 15.15 -2.31
N ILE A 41 7.01 15.99 -3.34
CA ILE A 41 6.61 15.57 -4.69
C ILE A 41 7.67 14.68 -5.34
N GLU A 42 8.95 14.95 -5.12
CA GLU A 42 10.07 14.08 -5.52
C GLU A 42 9.92 12.68 -4.91
N TRP A 43 9.64 12.59 -3.62
CA TRP A 43 9.37 11.31 -2.96
C TRP A 43 8.17 10.57 -3.58
N PHE A 44 7.06 11.26 -3.85
CA PHE A 44 5.94 10.64 -4.57
C PHE A 44 6.36 10.12 -5.94
N SER A 45 7.17 10.89 -6.67
CA SER A 45 7.66 10.51 -7.99
C SER A 45 8.56 9.28 -7.93
N GLU A 46 9.45 9.17 -6.95
CA GLU A 46 10.29 7.98 -6.69
C GLU A 46 9.45 6.74 -6.43
N GLU A 47 8.51 6.86 -5.50
CA GLU A 47 7.63 5.76 -5.11
C GLU A 47 6.75 5.32 -6.28
N LEU A 48 6.19 6.24 -7.05
CA LEU A 48 5.39 5.94 -8.24
C LEU A 48 6.22 5.38 -9.39
N GLN A 49 7.44 5.85 -9.60
CA GLN A 49 8.37 5.28 -10.57
C GLN A 49 8.69 3.82 -10.22
N SER A 50 9.03 3.54 -8.96
CA SER A 50 9.26 2.16 -8.52
C SER A 50 7.96 1.33 -8.55
N ALA A 51 6.80 1.95 -8.33
CA ALA A 51 5.54 1.23 -8.24
C ALA A 51 4.96 0.85 -9.62
N CYS A 52 5.01 1.79 -10.56
CA CYS A 52 4.36 1.71 -11.87
C CYS A 52 5.34 1.55 -13.04
N GLY A 53 6.65 1.69 -12.81
CA GLY A 53 7.67 1.65 -13.87
C GLY A 53 7.61 2.88 -14.78
N LEU A 54 7.40 4.07 -14.19
CA LEU A 54 7.28 5.32 -14.94
C LEU A 54 8.64 5.80 -15.47
N ASP A 55 8.64 6.38 -16.66
CA ASP A 55 9.82 7.02 -17.24
C ASP A 55 10.03 8.44 -16.67
N SER A 56 8.94 9.13 -16.29
CA SER A 56 9.01 10.47 -15.70
C SER A 56 9.47 10.45 -14.24
N TYR A 57 10.29 11.44 -13.89
CA TYR A 57 10.78 11.69 -12.54
C TYR A 57 10.72 13.19 -12.24
N VAL A 58 10.48 13.56 -10.99
CA VAL A 58 10.47 14.95 -10.52
C VAL A 58 11.57 15.15 -9.49
N ASN A 59 12.47 16.09 -9.72
CA ASN A 59 13.54 16.45 -8.80
C ASN A 59 13.11 17.59 -7.87
N ALA A 60 13.51 17.55 -6.60
CA ALA A 60 13.32 18.68 -5.71
C ALA A 60 14.15 19.89 -6.15
N ILE A 61 13.64 21.10 -5.90
CA ILE A 61 14.37 22.32 -6.25
C ILE A 61 15.56 22.54 -5.31
N THR A 62 16.65 23.07 -5.87
CA THR A 62 17.77 23.60 -5.09
C THR A 62 17.65 25.10 -4.85
N ASP A 63 17.11 25.83 -5.81
CA ASP A 63 16.86 27.27 -5.74
C ASP A 63 15.42 27.60 -6.17
N PRO A 64 14.74 28.61 -5.59
CA PRO A 64 13.41 29.04 -6.02
C PRO A 64 13.27 29.38 -7.51
N GLU A 65 14.36 29.69 -8.21
CA GLU A 65 14.36 29.91 -9.67
C GLU A 65 14.20 28.61 -10.48
N ASP A 66 14.49 27.45 -9.88
CA ASP A 66 14.31 26.12 -10.50
C ASP A 66 12.83 25.70 -10.58
N ALA A 67 11.92 26.46 -9.95
CA ALA A 67 10.49 26.16 -9.91
C ALA A 67 9.86 25.96 -11.30
N SER A 68 10.39 26.62 -12.33
CA SER A 68 9.89 26.45 -13.70
C SER A 68 10.20 25.07 -14.28
N SER A 69 11.41 24.54 -14.04
CA SER A 69 11.82 23.19 -14.42
C SER A 69 11.01 22.15 -13.64
N PHE A 70 10.88 22.33 -12.32
CA PHE A 70 10.05 21.48 -11.46
C PHE A 70 8.61 21.36 -11.98
N LEU A 71 7.97 22.48 -12.35
CA LEU A 71 6.60 22.45 -12.89
C LEU A 71 6.48 21.70 -14.23
N MET A 72 7.53 21.69 -15.05
CA MET A 72 7.55 20.89 -16.28
C MET A 72 7.65 19.40 -15.98
N GLU A 73 8.51 19.02 -15.04
CA GLU A 73 8.67 17.63 -14.60
C GLU A 73 7.37 17.09 -14.00
N VAL A 74 6.74 17.86 -13.09
CA VAL A 74 5.42 17.52 -12.54
C VAL A 74 4.37 17.39 -13.65
N SER A 75 4.40 18.27 -14.65
CA SER A 75 3.48 18.18 -15.79
C SER A 75 3.71 16.95 -16.66
N SER A 76 4.96 16.47 -16.77
CA SER A 76 5.28 15.20 -17.45
C SER A 76 4.74 14.02 -16.67
N LEU A 77 5.03 13.97 -15.36
CA LEU A 77 4.55 12.94 -14.45
C LEU A 77 3.03 12.81 -14.49
N LEU A 78 2.31 13.94 -14.35
CA LEU A 78 0.84 13.94 -14.39
C LEU A 78 0.27 13.51 -15.74
N LYS A 79 0.97 13.78 -16.83
CA LYS A 79 0.54 13.34 -18.16
C LYS A 79 0.72 11.84 -18.34
N GLU A 80 1.81 11.28 -17.82
CA GLU A 80 2.07 9.84 -17.82
C GLU A 80 1.10 9.08 -16.92
N LEU A 81 0.76 9.64 -15.74
CA LEU A 81 -0.27 9.13 -14.83
C LEU A 81 -1.71 9.33 -15.35
N HIS A 82 -1.90 9.91 -16.54
CA HIS A 82 -3.23 10.20 -17.10
C HIS A 82 -4.15 11.01 -16.17
N CYS A 83 -3.59 12.00 -15.46
CA CYS A 83 -4.30 12.79 -14.46
C CYS A 83 -5.60 13.42 -15.03
N PRO A 84 -6.78 13.16 -14.43
CA PRO A 84 -8.07 13.63 -14.96
C PRO A 84 -8.36 15.10 -14.61
N TYR A 85 -7.62 15.68 -13.66
CA TYR A 85 -7.88 17.02 -13.14
C TYR A 85 -7.38 18.09 -14.10
N LYS A 86 -8.31 18.70 -14.85
CA LYS A 86 -8.01 19.77 -15.81
C LYS A 86 -7.26 20.96 -15.20
N SER A 87 -7.47 21.27 -13.91
CA SER A 87 -6.74 22.31 -13.18
C SER A 87 -5.23 22.04 -13.11
N LEU A 88 -4.81 20.78 -13.18
CA LEU A 88 -3.41 20.37 -13.10
C LEU A 88 -2.77 20.11 -14.48
N VAL A 89 -3.56 19.75 -15.49
CA VAL A 89 -3.03 19.34 -16.81
C VAL A 89 -3.37 20.29 -17.96
N SER A 90 -4.30 21.23 -17.77
CA SER A 90 -4.71 22.19 -18.81
C SER A 90 -4.16 23.59 -18.54
N GLY A 91 -4.12 24.43 -19.58
CA GLY A 91 -3.61 25.80 -19.48
C GLY A 91 -2.09 25.91 -19.35
N PRO A 92 -1.56 27.13 -19.19
CA PRO A 92 -0.12 27.40 -19.13
C PRO A 92 0.54 26.74 -17.91
N ILE A 93 1.69 26.07 -18.11
CA ILE A 93 2.41 25.38 -17.03
C ILE A 93 2.76 26.33 -15.88
N SER A 94 3.21 27.55 -16.22
CA SER A 94 3.50 28.62 -15.24
C SER A 94 2.34 29.03 -14.32
N GLN A 95 1.10 28.68 -14.68
CA GLN A 95 -0.10 29.00 -13.91
C GLN A 95 -0.59 27.83 -13.06
N ARG A 96 -0.01 26.63 -13.23
CA ARG A 96 -0.36 25.44 -12.45
C ARG A 96 0.22 25.56 -11.04
N LEU A 97 -0.50 25.03 -10.05
CA LEU A 97 -0.09 25.02 -8.65
C LEU A 97 0.18 26.43 -8.06
N LEU A 98 -0.39 27.49 -8.63
CA LEU A 98 -0.30 28.84 -8.06
C LEU A 98 -1.15 28.98 -6.80
N ASP A 99 -2.31 28.33 -6.77
CA ASP A 99 -3.25 28.37 -5.66
C ASP A 99 -3.14 27.11 -4.78
N VAL A 100 -3.49 27.28 -3.50
CA VAL A 100 -3.50 26.21 -2.49
C VAL A 100 -4.45 25.06 -2.87
N PRO A 101 -5.69 25.30 -3.36
CA PRO A 101 -6.58 24.24 -3.80
C PRO A 101 -5.95 23.32 -4.86
N SER A 102 -5.30 23.86 -5.89
CA SER A 102 -4.62 23.06 -6.91
C SER A 102 -3.51 22.19 -6.32
N ARG A 103 -2.77 22.69 -5.32
CA ARG A 103 -1.73 21.90 -4.62
C ARG A 103 -2.32 20.78 -3.77
N ASN A 104 -3.45 21.02 -3.11
CA ASN A 104 -4.17 19.98 -2.38
C ASN A 104 -4.67 18.89 -3.34
N VAL A 105 -5.26 19.27 -4.47
CA VAL A 105 -5.72 18.31 -5.49
C VAL A 105 -4.56 17.50 -6.05
N LEU A 106 -3.38 18.11 -6.23
CA LEU A 106 -2.17 17.38 -6.62
C LEU A 106 -1.78 16.32 -5.57
N LEU A 107 -1.70 16.71 -4.30
CA LEU A 107 -1.29 15.78 -3.23
C LEU A 107 -2.31 14.67 -3.02
N ASP A 108 -3.60 14.99 -3.05
CA ASP A 108 -4.70 14.00 -2.99
C ASP A 108 -4.60 13.01 -4.15
N PHE A 109 -4.41 13.51 -5.37
CA PHE A 109 -4.20 12.66 -6.55
C PHE A 109 -2.96 11.77 -6.40
N LEU A 110 -1.81 12.30 -6.01
CA LEU A 110 -0.59 11.51 -5.87
C LEU A 110 -0.69 10.47 -4.73
N CYS A 111 -1.34 10.81 -3.61
CA CYS A 111 -1.65 9.86 -2.54
C CYS A 111 -2.49 8.70 -3.08
N THR A 112 -3.61 9.01 -3.74
CA THR A 112 -4.54 7.99 -4.23
C THR A 112 -3.92 7.13 -5.34
N GLU A 113 -3.14 7.73 -6.25
CA GLU A 113 -2.40 6.99 -7.28
C GLU A 113 -1.33 6.08 -6.68
N LEU A 114 -0.57 6.54 -5.67
CA LEU A 114 0.44 5.69 -5.03
C LEU A 114 -0.20 4.56 -4.22
N GLN A 115 -1.29 4.83 -3.51
CA GLN A 115 -2.09 3.81 -2.84
C GLN A 115 -2.61 2.78 -3.85
N ALA A 116 -3.16 3.24 -4.98
CA ALA A 116 -3.66 2.37 -6.05
C ALA A 116 -2.53 1.55 -6.67
N ALA A 117 -1.38 2.17 -6.96
CA ALA A 117 -0.20 1.50 -7.51
C ALA A 117 0.28 0.39 -6.57
N ARG A 118 0.43 0.67 -5.27
CA ARG A 118 0.83 -0.34 -4.27
C ARG A 118 -0.22 -1.43 -4.11
N LEU A 119 -1.51 -1.09 -4.16
CA LEU A 119 -2.58 -2.09 -4.15
C LEU A 119 -2.52 -2.99 -5.38
N LEU A 120 -2.25 -2.42 -6.56
CA LEU A 120 -2.09 -3.16 -7.81
C LEU A 120 -0.81 -4.00 -7.81
N GLN A 121 0.28 -3.55 -7.20
CA GLN A 121 1.46 -4.38 -6.95
C GLN A 121 1.15 -5.55 -6.02
N CYS A 122 0.43 -5.31 -4.92
CA CYS A 122 -0.04 -6.38 -4.04
C CYS A 122 -0.98 -7.34 -4.78
N LYS A 123 -1.86 -6.84 -5.65
CA LYS A 123 -2.78 -7.66 -6.46
C LYS A 123 -2.07 -8.40 -7.57
N THR A 124 -1.10 -7.84 -8.27
CA THR A 124 -0.32 -8.52 -9.32
C THR A 124 0.60 -9.57 -8.71
N LYS A 125 1.19 -9.31 -7.53
CA LYS A 125 1.82 -10.34 -6.70
C LYS A 125 0.81 -11.46 -6.40
N LYS A 126 -0.40 -11.13 -5.89
CA LYS A 126 -1.48 -12.11 -5.61
C LYS A 126 -2.09 -12.79 -6.85
N LYS A 127 -2.10 -12.15 -8.02
CA LYS A 127 -2.65 -12.68 -9.28
C LYS A 127 -1.64 -13.59 -9.97
N ARG A 128 -0.34 -13.28 -9.87
CA ARG A 128 0.75 -14.24 -10.13
C ARG A 128 0.71 -15.41 -9.14
N THR A 129 0.27 -15.21 -7.89
CA THR A 129 0.02 -16.30 -6.92
C THR A 129 -1.15 -17.22 -7.33
N LEU A 130 -2.07 -16.79 -8.20
CA LEU A 130 -3.25 -17.59 -8.60
C LEU A 130 -3.09 -18.32 -9.95
N GLU A 131 -2.21 -17.85 -10.84
CA GLU A 131 -1.93 -18.47 -12.13
C GLU A 131 -0.49 -19.02 -12.16
N ILE A 132 -0.27 -20.10 -11.40
CA ILE A 132 0.92 -20.97 -11.41
C ILE A 132 2.25 -20.25 -11.14
N GLU A 133 2.54 -20.01 -9.86
CA GLU A 133 3.90 -20.15 -9.32
C GLU A 133 3.80 -20.56 -7.85
N MET A 134 4.20 -21.80 -7.57
CA MET A 134 4.89 -22.13 -6.33
C MET A 134 6.11 -21.18 -6.22
N ASP A 135 6.30 -20.58 -5.03
CA ASP A 135 7.48 -19.80 -4.55
C ASP A 135 7.72 -18.38 -5.10
N ASP A 136 7.64 -17.33 -4.25
CA ASP A 136 8.79 -16.86 -3.45
C ASP A 136 8.51 -16.59 -1.95
N SER A 137 7.42 -17.12 -1.38
CA SER A 137 7.27 -17.27 0.09
C SER A 137 7.20 -18.74 0.43
N THR A 138 8.35 -19.39 0.40
CA THR A 138 8.41 -20.79 0.00
C THR A 138 8.06 -21.82 1.05
N THR A 139 7.25 -21.59 2.08
CA THR A 139 7.32 -22.39 3.34
C THR A 139 8.71 -22.32 3.98
N ALA A 140 9.80 -22.63 3.28
CA ALA A 140 11.19 -22.46 3.69
C ALA A 140 11.54 -20.98 3.91
N THR A 141 11.14 -20.03 3.05
CA THR A 141 11.36 -18.58 3.32
C THR A 141 10.61 -18.15 4.57
N SER A 142 9.36 -18.60 4.73
CA SER A 142 8.57 -18.33 5.94
C SER A 142 9.23 -18.93 7.18
N LEU A 143 9.76 -20.15 7.06
CA LEU A 143 10.45 -20.84 8.14
C LEU A 143 11.74 -20.11 8.53
N VAL A 144 12.54 -19.67 7.56
CA VAL A 144 13.75 -18.88 7.78
C VAL A 144 13.42 -17.56 8.51
N ASN A 145 12.36 -16.87 8.09
CA ASN A 145 11.92 -15.63 8.76
C ASN A 145 11.48 -15.89 10.21
N VAL A 146 10.72 -16.98 10.45
CA VAL A 146 10.32 -17.37 11.81
C VAL A 146 11.54 -17.72 12.66
N MET A 147 12.51 -18.45 12.10
CA MET A 147 13.76 -18.77 12.79
C MET A 147 14.56 -17.51 13.14
N GLU A 148 14.65 -16.54 12.23
CA GLU A 148 15.33 -15.27 12.48
C GLU A 148 14.67 -14.47 13.61
N VAL A 149 13.34 -14.35 13.59
CA VAL A 149 12.56 -13.65 14.63
C VAL A 149 12.71 -14.33 16.00
N LEU A 150 12.74 -15.67 16.03
CA LEU A 150 12.90 -16.44 17.25
C LEU A 150 14.37 -16.57 17.70
N GLY A 151 15.32 -16.13 16.87
CA GLY A 151 16.76 -16.25 17.13
C GLY A 151 17.27 -17.69 17.07
N ILE A 152 16.64 -18.55 16.27
CA ILE A 152 17.03 -19.93 16.06
C ILE A 152 18.16 -19.97 15.01
N PRO A 153 19.30 -20.63 15.30
CA PRO A 153 20.39 -20.76 14.34
C PRO A 153 19.93 -21.42 13.03
N LYS A 154 20.44 -20.94 11.90
CA LYS A 154 20.12 -21.51 10.58
C LYS A 154 20.57 -22.97 10.40
N GLU A 155 21.45 -23.47 11.27
CA GLU A 155 21.89 -24.87 11.33
C GLU A 155 20.73 -25.85 11.54
N PHE A 156 19.66 -25.42 12.23
CA PHE A 156 18.47 -26.25 12.39
C PHE A 156 17.67 -26.38 11.08
N ALA A 157 17.78 -25.42 10.14
CA ALA A 157 16.98 -25.38 8.92
C ALA A 157 17.28 -26.54 7.94
N GLU A 158 18.38 -27.26 8.15
CA GLU A 158 18.76 -28.41 7.31
C GLU A 158 17.90 -29.65 7.55
N ASP A 159 17.29 -29.78 8.74
CA ASP A 159 16.44 -30.91 9.11
C ASP A 159 15.07 -30.44 9.61
N PRO A 160 14.00 -30.53 8.80
CA PRO A 160 12.64 -30.09 9.14
C PRO A 160 12.10 -30.68 10.44
N ASP A 161 12.45 -31.92 10.76
CA ASP A 161 12.00 -32.61 11.97
C ASP A 161 12.66 -32.04 13.24
N SER A 162 13.81 -31.39 13.11
CA SER A 162 14.51 -30.70 14.20
C SER A 162 14.06 -29.24 14.39
N VAL A 163 13.56 -28.59 13.33
CA VAL A 163 13.17 -27.16 13.38
C VAL A 163 11.90 -26.94 14.17
N LEU A 164 10.85 -27.71 13.90
CA LEU A 164 9.53 -27.49 14.49
C LEU A 164 9.53 -27.60 16.03
N PRO A 165 10.19 -28.61 16.65
CA PRO A 165 10.31 -28.67 18.10
C PRO A 165 11.08 -27.48 18.71
N GLU A 166 12.13 -26.99 18.05
CA GLU A 166 12.91 -25.85 18.54
C GLU A 166 12.13 -24.53 18.40
N ILE A 167 11.32 -24.39 17.34
CA ILE A 167 10.35 -23.30 17.20
C ILE A 167 9.35 -23.34 18.36
N GLU A 168 8.72 -24.48 18.60
CA GLU A 168 7.73 -24.63 19.68
C GLU A 168 8.34 -24.26 21.04
N LYS A 169 9.55 -24.74 21.32
CA LYS A 169 10.30 -24.40 22.54
C LYS A 169 10.57 -22.90 22.65
N LYS A 170 11.08 -22.25 21.59
CA LYS A 170 11.38 -20.81 21.60
C LYS A 170 10.14 -19.94 21.74
N VAL A 171 9.04 -20.34 21.09
CA VAL A 171 7.75 -19.68 21.24
C VAL A 171 7.28 -19.79 22.69
N ASN A 172 7.28 -20.99 23.28
CA ASN A 172 6.89 -21.19 24.67
C ASN A 172 7.77 -20.42 25.66
N GLU A 173 9.08 -20.34 25.44
CA GLU A 173 9.99 -19.50 26.24
C GLU A 173 9.59 -18.01 26.19
N LYS A 174 9.32 -17.47 25.00
CA LYS A 174 8.95 -16.06 24.80
C LYS A 174 7.57 -15.73 25.37
N VAL A 175 6.61 -16.63 25.17
CA VAL A 175 5.24 -16.54 25.72
C VAL A 175 5.27 -16.58 27.24
N SER A 176 6.03 -17.50 27.84
CA SER A 176 6.16 -17.62 29.29
C SER A 176 6.91 -16.47 29.94
N ALA A 177 7.81 -15.79 29.20
CA ALA A 177 8.53 -14.62 29.69
C ALA A 177 7.66 -13.36 29.81
N ARG A 178 6.51 -13.32 29.10
CA ARG A 178 5.58 -12.18 29.10
C ARG A 178 4.11 -12.63 29.09
N PRO A 179 3.65 -13.31 30.15
CA PRO A 179 2.27 -13.82 30.25
C PRO A 179 1.22 -12.71 30.23
N GLU A 180 1.59 -11.47 30.57
CA GLU A 180 0.72 -10.30 30.53
C GLU A 180 0.30 -9.85 29.13
N LEU A 181 1.03 -10.26 28.08
CA LEU A 181 0.73 -9.90 26.69
C LEU A 181 -0.25 -10.84 26.01
N ILE A 182 -0.56 -11.99 26.63
CA ILE A 182 -1.34 -13.07 26.01
C ILE A 182 -2.54 -13.39 26.89
N SER A 183 -3.73 -13.15 26.36
CA SER A 183 -4.98 -13.51 27.03
C SER A 183 -5.15 -15.03 27.10
N GLU A 184 -5.92 -15.49 28.08
CA GLU A 184 -6.24 -16.91 28.22
C GLU A 184 -6.86 -17.48 26.92
N PRO A 185 -6.41 -18.66 26.42
CA PRO A 185 -6.96 -19.25 25.21
C PRO A 185 -8.47 -19.52 25.35
N ALA A 186 -9.24 -19.08 24.36
CA ALA A 186 -10.68 -19.34 24.30
C ALA A 186 -11.01 -20.84 24.15
N PHE A 187 -10.04 -21.63 23.63
CA PHE A 187 -10.16 -23.06 23.41
C PHE A 187 -8.86 -23.76 23.83
N LYS A 188 -8.96 -24.77 24.70
CA LYS A 188 -7.81 -25.49 25.28
C LYS A 188 -7.80 -26.99 24.96
N ALA A 189 -8.86 -27.51 24.34
CA ALA A 189 -8.94 -28.91 23.97
C ALA A 189 -8.25 -29.14 22.62
N SER A 190 -7.76 -30.35 22.38
CA SER A 190 -7.34 -30.78 21.05
C SER A 190 -8.56 -31.23 20.26
N LEU A 191 -8.63 -30.87 18.98
CA LEU A 191 -9.68 -31.35 18.08
C LEU A 191 -9.38 -32.79 17.65
N THR A 192 -10.41 -33.62 17.62
CA THR A 192 -10.35 -34.97 17.04
C THR A 192 -10.29 -34.90 15.50
N GLU A 193 -9.80 -35.94 14.83
CA GLU A 193 -9.79 -36.01 13.35
C GLU A 193 -11.17 -35.74 12.73
N LYS A 194 -12.24 -36.24 13.37
CA LYS A 194 -13.61 -35.99 12.91
C LYS A 194 -13.99 -34.52 13.00
N GLN A 195 -13.62 -33.85 14.10
CA GLN A 195 -13.89 -32.42 14.28
C GLN A 195 -13.06 -31.55 13.32
N TRP A 196 -11.82 -31.96 13.03
CA TRP A 196 -11.01 -31.31 12.00
C TRP A 196 -11.68 -31.43 10.62
N ALA A 197 -12.15 -32.61 10.25
CA ALA A 197 -12.87 -32.80 8.99
C ALA A 197 -14.17 -31.98 8.92
N GLU A 198 -14.91 -31.87 10.03
CA GLU A 198 -16.09 -31.01 10.11
C GLU A 198 -15.73 -29.52 9.96
N LEU A 199 -14.63 -29.07 10.57
CA LEU A 199 -14.14 -27.70 10.46
C LEU A 199 -13.68 -27.36 9.03
N GLU A 200 -12.98 -28.29 8.38
CA GLU A 200 -12.54 -28.15 6.99
C GLU A 200 -13.74 -27.98 6.04
N ASN A 201 -14.79 -28.79 6.24
CA ASN A 201 -16.03 -28.68 5.47
C ASN A 201 -16.70 -27.31 5.68
N LEU A 202 -16.82 -26.86 6.94
CA LEU A 202 -17.41 -25.57 7.27
C LEU A 202 -16.60 -24.41 6.67
N PHE A 203 -15.27 -24.51 6.73
CA PHE A 203 -14.37 -23.54 6.12
C PHE A 203 -14.60 -23.44 4.61
N GLY A 204 -14.68 -24.58 3.92
CA GLY A 204 -14.96 -24.62 2.48
C GLY A 204 -16.32 -24.02 2.12
N GLU A 205 -17.36 -24.28 2.92
CA GLU A 205 -18.68 -23.66 2.73
C GLU A 205 -18.62 -22.12 2.89
N PHE A 206 -17.94 -21.63 3.93
CA PHE A 206 -17.77 -20.20 4.15
C PHE A 206 -16.92 -19.53 3.09
N GLU A 207 -15.86 -20.18 2.61
CA GLU A 207 -15.02 -19.66 1.55
C GLU A 207 -15.81 -19.52 0.23
N ALA A 208 -16.63 -20.53 -0.11
CA ALA A 208 -17.49 -20.50 -1.27
C ALA A 208 -18.53 -19.36 -1.17
N ASP A 209 -19.24 -19.26 -0.05
CA ASP A 209 -20.24 -18.22 0.20
C ASP A 209 -19.61 -16.81 0.20
N TYR A 210 -18.44 -16.64 0.82
CA TYR A 210 -17.69 -15.40 0.80
C TYR A 210 -17.28 -15.01 -0.62
N THR A 211 -16.81 -15.97 -1.42
CA THR A 211 -16.41 -15.74 -2.80
C THR A 211 -17.58 -15.28 -3.66
N VAL A 212 -18.72 -15.96 -3.58
CA VAL A 212 -19.95 -15.55 -4.30
C VAL A 212 -20.39 -14.15 -3.88
N ARG A 213 -20.39 -13.83 -2.57
CA ARG A 213 -20.75 -12.49 -2.08
C ARG A 213 -19.82 -11.42 -2.59
N ARG A 214 -18.51 -11.69 -2.59
CA ARG A 214 -17.50 -10.76 -3.10
C ARG A 214 -17.72 -10.47 -4.58
N GLU A 215 -17.92 -11.50 -5.39
CA GLU A 215 -18.18 -11.37 -6.83
C GLU A 215 -19.48 -10.61 -7.12
N LEU A 216 -20.54 -10.89 -6.36
CA LEU A 216 -21.81 -10.16 -6.47
C LEU A 216 -21.61 -8.67 -6.16
N LEU A 217 -20.92 -8.33 -5.08
CA LEU A 217 -20.68 -6.93 -4.70
C LEU A 217 -19.88 -6.18 -5.77
N ILE A 218 -18.85 -6.82 -6.33
CA ILE A 218 -18.06 -6.25 -7.44
C ILE A 218 -18.94 -6.06 -8.67
N THR A 219 -19.69 -7.08 -9.07
CA THR A 219 -20.58 -7.02 -10.25
C THR A 219 -21.64 -5.92 -10.08
N ARG A 220 -22.20 -5.77 -8.87
CA ARG A 220 -23.18 -4.72 -8.58
C ARG A 220 -22.55 -3.34 -8.71
N LEU A 221 -21.32 -3.17 -8.25
CA LEU A 221 -20.57 -1.92 -8.41
C LEU A 221 -20.37 -1.59 -9.90
N ASP A 222 -19.94 -2.58 -10.69
CA ASP A 222 -19.71 -2.42 -12.13
C ASP A 222 -20.99 -2.01 -12.86
N VAL A 223 -22.11 -2.71 -12.62
CA VAL A 223 -23.41 -2.39 -13.22
C VAL A 223 -23.89 -0.99 -12.79
N THR A 224 -23.62 -0.58 -11.56
CA THR A 224 -23.94 0.76 -11.06
C THR A 224 -23.13 1.82 -11.81
N ILE A 225 -21.81 1.65 -11.94
CA ILE A 225 -20.95 2.55 -12.72
C ILE A 225 -21.41 2.62 -14.16
N GLN A 226 -21.68 1.47 -14.79
CA GLN A 226 -22.16 1.41 -16.15
C GLN A 226 -23.45 2.22 -16.30
N SER A 227 -24.44 2.08 -15.41
CA SER A 227 -25.71 2.80 -15.51
C SER A 227 -25.58 4.34 -15.57
N PHE A 228 -24.53 4.91 -14.98
CA PHE A 228 -24.23 6.35 -15.08
C PHE A 228 -23.67 6.75 -16.45
N GLN A 229 -23.02 5.84 -17.17
CA GLN A 229 -22.41 6.10 -18.48
C GLN A 229 -23.43 6.10 -19.64
N TRP A 230 -24.64 5.57 -19.46
CA TRP A 230 -25.67 5.55 -20.51
C TRP A 230 -26.30 6.94 -20.78
N GLY A 231 -26.03 7.94 -19.95
CA GLY A 231 -26.58 9.29 -20.08
C GLY A 231 -25.73 10.29 -20.88
N GLU A 232 -24.49 9.97 -21.24
CA GLU A 232 -23.56 10.91 -21.89
C GLU A 232 -23.55 10.80 -23.44
N GLY A 233 -24.44 9.99 -24.03
CA GLY A 233 -24.48 9.68 -25.46
C GLY A 233 -25.77 10.08 -26.21
N SER A 234 -26.65 10.92 -25.63
CA SER A 234 -27.88 11.40 -26.27
C SER A 234 -27.94 12.92 -26.41
#